data_AF-A0A8T6CB04-F1
#
_entry.id   AF-A0A8T6CB04-F1
#
_cell.length_a   1.000
_cell.length_b   1.000
_cell.length_c   1.000
_cell.angle_alpha   90.00
_cell.angle_beta   90.00
_cell.angle_gamma   90.00
#
_symmetry.space_group_name_H-M   'P 1'
#
loop_
_entity.id
_entity.type
_entity.pdbx_description
1 polymer ?
#
loop_
_entity_poly.entity_id
_entity_poly.type
_entity_poly.pdbx_seq_one_letter_code
_entity_poly.pdbx_strand_id
1 'polypeptide(L)'
;MKRFPIIAAGVACLLATAPLAYAQDAAGELPCDTGLYEISADHEGARANACRVFNPRGVILTIEPEDPPPINPSSWYGFHVRAKNANEQGTLVVTLRYSTSRHRYAPRTSIGGREWNPLPERQWLVHEDGRATMEL
;
A
#
# COMPACT_ATOMS: atom_id res chain seq x y z
N MET A 1 46.97 28.33 -54.39
CA MET A 1 46.34 28.68 -53.09
C MET A 1 44.91 28.17 -53.11
N LYS A 2 44.59 27.10 -52.36
CA LYS A 2 43.21 26.64 -52.12
C LYS A 2 43.10 26.24 -50.65
N ARG A 3 42.27 26.97 -49.90
CA ARG A 3 42.00 26.74 -48.48
C ARG A 3 40.96 25.62 -48.36
N PHE A 4 41.22 24.63 -47.53
CA PHE A 4 40.24 23.60 -47.15
C PHE A 4 39.50 24.06 -45.88
N PRO A 5 38.15 23.96 -45.81
CA PRO A 5 37.42 24.28 -44.60
C PRO A 5 37.44 23.13 -43.60
N ILE A 6 37.55 23.51 -42.33
CA ILE A 6 37.50 22.69 -41.12
C ILE A 6 36.06 22.21 -40.92
N ILE A 7 35.85 20.90 -40.81
CA ILE A 7 34.58 20.33 -40.32
C ILE A 7 34.75 20.10 -38.82
N ALA A 8 34.10 20.94 -38.00
CA ALA A 8 33.96 20.73 -36.57
C ALA A 8 32.88 19.66 -36.34
N ALA A 9 33.27 18.48 -35.86
CA ALA A 9 32.35 17.45 -35.42
C ALA A 9 31.78 17.83 -34.04
N GLY A 10 30.56 18.35 -34.01
CA GLY A 10 29.81 18.55 -32.77
C GLY A 10 29.30 17.21 -32.24
N VAL A 11 29.86 16.74 -31.13
CA VAL A 11 29.31 15.61 -30.38
C VAL A 11 28.14 16.13 -29.54
N ALA A 12 26.91 15.92 -30.02
CA ALA A 12 25.71 16.16 -29.24
C ALA A 12 25.54 15.02 -28.23
N CYS A 13 25.92 15.27 -26.97
CA CYS A 13 25.67 14.36 -25.86
C CYS A 13 24.18 14.45 -25.48
N LEU A 14 23.36 13.54 -26.01
CA LEU A 14 21.95 13.39 -25.64
C LEU A 14 21.87 12.84 -24.21
N LEU A 15 21.65 13.70 -23.23
CA LEU A 15 21.26 13.29 -21.88
C LEU A 15 19.82 12.78 -21.95
N ALA A 16 19.65 11.47 -22.09
CA ALA A 16 18.37 10.81 -21.94
C ALA A 16 17.93 10.92 -20.48
N THR A 17 17.06 11.88 -20.16
CA THR A 17 16.33 11.89 -18.89
C THR A 17 15.27 10.80 -18.96
N ALA A 18 15.64 9.58 -18.56
CA ALA A 18 14.67 8.53 -18.32
C ALA A 18 13.73 9.01 -17.20
N PRO A 19 12.40 9.04 -17.42
CA PRO A 19 11.49 9.31 -16.32
C PRO A 19 11.69 8.19 -15.29
N LEU A 20 11.83 8.56 -14.02
CA LEU A 20 11.63 7.63 -12.90
C LEU A 20 10.18 7.16 -12.99
N ALA A 21 9.95 6.09 -13.74
CA ALA A 21 8.70 5.37 -13.69
C ALA A 21 8.58 4.85 -12.25
N TYR A 22 7.71 5.49 -11.46
CA TYR A 22 7.15 4.84 -10.29
C TYR A 22 6.59 3.51 -10.80
N ALA A 23 7.23 2.41 -10.43
CA ALA A 23 6.70 1.08 -10.71
C ALA A 23 5.23 1.11 -10.27
N GLN A 24 4.31 0.94 -11.22
CA GLN A 24 2.94 0.63 -10.88
C GLN A 24 3.02 -0.71 -10.17
N ASP A 25 2.97 -0.66 -8.84
CA ASP A 25 2.94 -1.83 -7.99
C ASP A 25 1.85 -2.75 -8.52
N ALA A 26 2.22 -3.94 -8.98
CA ALA A 26 1.25 -4.98 -9.24
C ALA A 26 0.44 -5.19 -7.96
N ALA A 27 -0.88 -5.06 -8.06
CA ALA A 27 -1.80 -5.43 -7.00
C ALA A 27 -1.56 -6.92 -6.68
N GLY A 28 -1.14 -7.24 -5.47
CA GLY A 28 -1.01 -8.63 -5.02
C GLY A 28 -2.35 -9.17 -4.53
N GLU A 29 -2.54 -10.47 -4.61
CA GLU A 29 -3.79 -11.13 -4.20
C GLU A 29 -3.93 -11.23 -2.67
N LEU A 30 -5.16 -11.44 -2.21
CA LEU A 30 -5.48 -11.84 -0.83
C LEU A 30 -5.92 -13.31 -0.82
N PRO A 31 -5.59 -14.09 0.22
CA PRO A 31 -4.72 -13.72 1.34
C PRO A 31 -3.25 -13.54 0.89
N CYS A 32 -2.49 -12.77 1.65
CA CYS A 32 -1.04 -12.64 1.45
C CYS A 32 -0.29 -13.12 2.70
N ASP A 33 0.89 -13.71 2.47
CA ASP A 33 1.75 -14.28 3.51
C ASP A 33 3.10 -13.55 3.52
N THR A 34 3.49 -13.00 4.66
CA THR A 34 4.76 -12.28 4.83
C THR A 34 5.91 -13.19 5.27
N GLY A 35 5.63 -14.48 5.48
CA GLY A 35 6.46 -15.43 6.21
C GLY A 35 6.17 -15.45 7.72
N LEU A 36 5.82 -14.29 8.31
CA LEU A 36 5.53 -14.13 9.74
C LEU A 36 4.02 -13.97 10.02
N TYR A 37 3.30 -13.33 9.10
CA TYR A 37 1.89 -13.03 9.22
C TYR A 37 1.14 -13.46 7.96
N GLU A 38 -0.07 -13.96 8.15
CA GLU A 38 -1.07 -14.09 7.10
C GLU A 38 -2.07 -12.93 7.23
N ILE A 39 -2.40 -12.29 6.10
CA ILE A 39 -3.39 -11.22 6.03
C ILE A 39 -4.49 -11.66 5.07
N SER A 40 -5.74 -11.66 5.53
CA SER A 40 -6.92 -12.05 4.76
C SER A 40 -8.06 -11.04 4.88
N ALA A 41 -9.01 -11.08 3.95
CA ALA A 41 -10.22 -10.26 3.97
C ALA A 41 -11.45 -11.07 3.51
N ASP A 42 -11.50 -12.34 3.92
CA ASP A 42 -12.47 -13.37 3.50
C ASP A 42 -13.65 -13.55 4.49
N HIS A 43 -13.98 -12.51 5.26
CA HIS A 43 -15.07 -12.53 6.24
C HIS A 43 -16.14 -11.48 5.92
N GLU A 44 -17.33 -11.67 6.48
CA GLU A 44 -18.43 -10.73 6.31
C GLU A 44 -18.04 -9.32 6.77
N GLY A 45 -18.28 -8.33 5.92
CA GLY A 45 -17.93 -6.93 6.18
C GLY A 45 -16.45 -6.57 5.96
N ALA A 46 -15.58 -7.54 5.68
CA ALA A 46 -14.20 -7.29 5.31
C ALA A 46 -14.10 -6.49 4.00
N ARG A 47 -13.02 -5.73 3.86
CA ARG A 47 -12.66 -5.09 2.59
C ARG A 47 -11.16 -4.82 2.53
N ALA A 48 -10.52 -5.53 1.62
CA ALA A 48 -9.24 -5.19 1.03
C ALA A 48 -9.22 -5.82 -0.36
N ASN A 49 -8.78 -5.08 -1.37
CA ASN A 49 -8.85 -5.47 -2.77
C ASN A 49 -7.55 -6.11 -3.23
N ALA A 50 -6.43 -5.71 -2.63
CA ALA A 50 -5.12 -6.27 -2.90
C ALA A 50 -4.26 -6.21 -1.65
N CYS A 51 -3.30 -7.13 -1.55
CA CYS A 51 -2.24 -7.08 -0.56
C CYS A 51 -0.88 -7.21 -1.23
N ARG A 52 0.02 -6.28 -0.94
CA ARG A 52 1.42 -6.35 -1.33
C ARG A 52 2.31 -6.45 -0.10
N VAL A 53 3.13 -7.50 -0.05
CA VAL A 53 4.16 -7.65 0.97
C VAL A 53 5.32 -6.71 0.63
N PHE A 54 5.63 -5.78 1.53
CA PHE A 54 6.80 -4.91 1.42
C PHE A 54 8.03 -5.53 2.10
N ASN A 55 7.83 -6.13 3.27
CA ASN A 55 8.81 -6.95 3.99
C ASN A 55 8.08 -7.86 5.02
N PRO A 56 8.78 -8.73 5.78
CA PRO A 56 8.12 -9.66 6.70
C PRO A 56 7.21 -9.02 7.78
N ARG A 57 7.40 -7.74 8.10
CA ARG A 57 6.60 -6.94 9.06
C ARG A 57 5.98 -5.70 8.42
N GLY A 58 5.81 -5.70 7.10
CA GLY A 58 5.31 -4.55 6.37
C GLY A 58 4.45 -4.97 5.19
N VAL A 59 3.19 -4.58 5.19
CA VAL A 59 2.25 -4.83 4.07
C VAL A 59 1.55 -3.56 3.64
N ILE A 60 1.16 -3.54 2.37
CA ILE A 60 0.34 -2.48 1.79
C ILE A 60 -0.97 -3.12 1.30
N LEU A 61 -2.09 -2.61 1.78
CA LEU A 61 -3.42 -3.03 1.36
C LEU A 61 -4.02 -1.97 0.45
N THR A 62 -4.52 -2.38 -0.71
CA THR A 62 -5.29 -1.52 -1.60
C THR A 62 -6.76 -1.60 -1.22
N ILE A 63 -7.39 -0.44 -1.06
CA ILE A 63 -8.80 -0.28 -0.74
C ILE A 63 -9.49 0.45 -1.89
N GLU A 64 -10.48 -0.18 -2.50
CA GLU A 64 -11.27 0.37 -3.60
C GLU A 64 -12.71 0.69 -3.14
N PRO A 65 -13.40 1.63 -3.81
CA PRO A 65 -14.83 1.87 -3.60
C PRO A 65 -15.68 0.61 -3.82
N GLU A 66 -16.90 0.61 -3.27
CA GLU A 66 -17.91 -0.42 -3.53
C GLU A 66 -18.14 -0.67 -5.03
N ASP A 67 -18.66 -1.87 -5.35
CA ASP A 67 -18.93 -2.28 -6.73
C ASP A 67 -19.72 -1.21 -7.50
N PRO A 68 -19.38 -1.00 -8.78
CA PRO A 68 -20.03 0.02 -9.57
C PRO A 68 -21.51 -0.30 -9.85
N PRO A 69 -22.36 0.74 -10.00
CA PRO A 69 -22.04 2.15 -9.73
C PRO A 69 -21.91 2.36 -8.21
N PRO A 70 -20.84 3.00 -7.72
CA PRO A 70 -20.57 3.01 -6.29
C PRO A 70 -21.67 3.83 -5.60
N ILE A 71 -22.54 3.14 -4.84
CA ILE A 71 -23.50 3.80 -3.95
C ILE A 71 -22.74 4.57 -2.86
N ASN A 72 -21.55 4.07 -2.49
CA ASN A 72 -20.72 4.68 -1.48
C ASN A 72 -19.28 4.93 -1.95
N PRO A 73 -18.90 6.19 -2.29
CA PRO A 73 -17.50 6.57 -2.51
C PRO A 73 -16.68 6.54 -1.20
N SER A 74 -17.33 6.23 -0.08
CA SER A 74 -16.71 6.06 1.23
C SER A 74 -16.26 4.62 1.46
N SER A 75 -15.17 4.22 0.80
CA SER A 75 -14.58 2.89 0.99
C SER A 75 -14.27 2.61 2.47
N TRP A 76 -14.86 1.55 3.02
CA TRP A 76 -14.48 0.97 4.30
C TRP A 76 -13.31 -0.01 4.11
N TYR A 77 -12.70 -0.43 5.21
CA TYR A 77 -11.68 -1.48 5.19
C TYR A 77 -11.96 -2.47 6.32
N GLY A 78 -11.49 -3.70 6.14
CA GLY A 78 -11.55 -4.75 7.14
C GLY A 78 -10.70 -5.93 6.69
N PHE A 79 -9.86 -6.43 7.58
CA PHE A 79 -8.95 -7.54 7.30
C PHE A 79 -8.58 -8.24 8.62
N HIS A 80 -8.17 -9.49 8.51
CA HIS A 80 -7.58 -10.25 9.60
C HIS A 80 -6.06 -10.25 9.47
N VAL A 81 -5.41 -10.29 10.63
CA VAL A 81 -3.97 -10.55 10.75
C VAL A 81 -3.79 -11.76 11.65
N ARG A 82 -3.07 -12.76 11.16
CA ARG A 82 -2.73 -13.95 11.93
C ARG A 82 -1.22 -14.11 11.98
N ALA A 83 -0.64 -14.02 13.18
CA ALA A 83 0.75 -14.43 13.38
C ALA A 83 0.88 -15.94 13.18
N LYS A 84 1.86 -16.37 12.37
CA LYS A 84 2.09 -17.79 12.06
C LYS A 84 2.75 -18.54 13.21
N ASN A 85 3.51 -17.82 14.04
CA ASN A 85 4.18 -18.36 15.20
C ASN A 85 4.06 -17.38 16.37
N ALA A 86 3.58 -17.86 17.51
CA ALA A 86 3.41 -17.04 18.71
C ALA A 86 4.74 -16.47 19.24
N ASN A 87 5.87 -17.13 18.96
CA ASN A 87 7.18 -16.68 19.43
C ASN A 87 7.85 -15.63 18.52
N GLU A 88 7.28 -15.38 17.34
CA GLU A 88 7.82 -14.43 16.35
C GLU A 88 6.93 -13.19 16.18
N GLN A 89 5.98 -13.03 17.10
CA GLN A 89 5.10 -11.86 17.20
C GLN A 89 5.92 -10.59 17.44
N GLY A 90 5.41 -9.48 16.91
CA GLY A 90 5.96 -8.14 17.02
C GLY A 90 5.08 -7.18 16.24
N THR A 91 5.54 -5.93 16.09
CA THR A 91 4.77 -4.92 15.36
C THR A 91 4.70 -5.25 13.87
N LEU A 92 3.48 -5.31 13.32
CA LEU A 92 3.22 -5.33 11.88
C LEU A 92 2.81 -3.93 11.43
N VAL A 93 3.51 -3.39 10.43
CA VAL A 93 3.13 -2.13 9.80
C VAL A 93 2.21 -2.41 8.62
N VAL A 94 0.97 -1.95 8.69
CA VAL A 94 0.00 -2.01 7.59
C VAL A 94 -0.19 -0.62 7.02
N THR A 95 -0.05 -0.48 5.70
CA THR A 95 -0.38 0.78 5.00
C THR A 95 -1.62 0.58 4.13
N LEU A 96 -2.66 1.37 4.37
CA LEU A 96 -3.86 1.41 3.55
C LEU A 96 -3.71 2.44 2.44
N ARG A 97 -3.71 2.00 1.18
CA ARG A 97 -3.75 2.85 -0.01
C ARG A 97 -5.13 2.81 -0.63
N TYR A 98 -5.65 3.98 -0.98
CA TYR A 98 -6.97 4.13 -1.56
C TYR A 98 -6.84 4.46 -3.05
N SER A 99 -7.63 3.80 -3.91
CA SER A 99 -7.50 3.99 -5.36
C SER A 99 -8.07 5.32 -5.85
N THR A 100 -9.21 5.75 -5.31
CA THR A 100 -9.90 6.98 -5.72
C THR A 100 -10.36 7.85 -4.55
N SER A 101 -10.12 7.42 -3.31
CA SER A 101 -10.55 8.09 -2.08
C SER A 101 -9.37 8.36 -1.14
N ARG A 102 -9.65 8.81 0.08
CA ARG A 102 -8.66 9.02 1.14
C ARG A 102 -9.13 8.34 2.42
N HIS A 103 -8.19 8.06 3.32
CA HIS A 103 -8.50 7.55 4.64
C HIS A 103 -9.38 8.51 5.44
N ARG A 104 -10.36 7.98 6.19
CA ARG A 104 -11.31 8.79 6.98
C ARG A 104 -11.56 8.30 8.40
N TYR A 105 -11.27 7.04 8.70
CA TYR A 105 -11.79 6.41 9.91
C TYR A 105 -10.65 6.06 10.86
N ALA A 106 -10.73 6.57 12.09
CA ALA A 106 -9.83 6.14 13.16
C ALA A 106 -9.86 4.61 13.27
N PRO A 107 -8.70 3.93 13.16
CA PRO A 107 -8.64 2.49 13.18
C PRO A 107 -9.11 1.89 14.49
N ARG A 108 -9.72 0.71 14.36
CA ARG A 108 -10.13 -0.13 15.48
C ARG A 108 -9.60 -1.54 15.26
N THR A 109 -9.27 -2.20 16.35
CA THR A 109 -8.80 -3.60 16.34
C THR A 109 -9.65 -4.44 17.27
N SER A 110 -9.70 -5.74 16.99
CA SER A 110 -10.38 -6.72 17.84
C SER A 110 -9.59 -8.02 17.85
N ILE A 111 -9.49 -8.64 19.02
CA ILE A 111 -9.01 -10.02 19.15
C ILE A 111 -10.25 -10.93 19.12
N GLY A 112 -10.40 -11.71 18.04
CA GLY A 112 -11.52 -12.64 17.88
C GLY A 112 -12.86 -12.00 17.47
N GLY A 113 -12.87 -10.71 17.08
CA GLY A 113 -14.01 -10.06 16.42
C GLY A 113 -15.20 -9.69 17.32
N ARG A 114 -15.07 -9.81 18.65
CA ARG A 114 -16.18 -9.58 19.60
C ARG A 114 -16.21 -8.16 20.16
N GLU A 115 -15.07 -7.68 20.62
CA GLU A 115 -14.92 -6.35 21.21
C GLU A 115 -13.94 -5.52 20.38
N TRP A 116 -14.36 -4.33 19.97
CA TRP A 116 -13.58 -3.45 19.10
C TRP A 116 -13.04 -2.27 19.89
N ASN A 117 -11.73 -2.14 19.94
CA ASN A 117 -11.04 -1.07 20.65
C ASN A 117 -10.46 -0.07 19.64
N PRO A 118 -10.48 1.25 19.92
CA PRO A 118 -9.70 2.20 19.15
C PRO A 118 -8.22 1.83 19.17
N LEU A 119 -7.56 1.89 18.00
CA LEU A 119 -6.11 1.80 17.95
C LEU A 119 -5.53 3.11 18.53
N PRO A 120 -4.61 3.04 19.50
CA PRO A 120 -3.95 4.20 20.09
C PRO A 120 -3.45 5.19 19.04
N GLU A 121 -3.67 6.50 19.25
CA GLU A 121 -3.33 7.56 18.29
C GLU A 121 -1.86 7.56 17.86
N ARG A 122 -0.96 7.06 18.70
CA ARG A 122 0.47 6.96 18.38
C ARG A 122 0.82 5.81 17.42
N GLN A 123 -0.11 4.88 17.21
CA GLN A 123 0.07 3.68 16.39
C GLN A 123 -0.54 3.83 15.00
N TRP A 124 -1.05 5.01 14.62
CA TRP A 124 -1.47 5.23 13.26
C TRP A 124 -1.34 6.69 12.84
N LEU A 125 -1.20 6.92 11.54
CA LEU A 125 -1.11 8.26 10.98
C LEU A 125 -1.72 8.31 9.58
N VAL A 126 -2.36 9.44 9.26
CA VAL A 126 -2.82 9.76 7.90
C VAL A 126 -1.76 10.63 7.23
N HIS A 127 -1.31 10.22 6.05
CA HIS A 127 -0.30 10.95 5.29
C HIS A 127 -0.99 11.97 4.37
N GLU A 128 -0.23 12.96 3.89
CA GLU A 128 -0.76 14.05 3.04
C GLU A 128 -1.42 13.54 1.74
N ASP A 129 -0.92 12.43 1.20
CA ASP A 129 -1.43 11.74 0.02
C ASP A 129 -2.77 11.00 0.27
N GLY A 130 -3.25 10.98 1.52
CA GLY A 130 -4.50 10.35 1.92
C GLY A 130 -4.40 8.87 2.26
N ARG A 131 -3.22 8.26 2.21
CA ARG A 131 -3.00 6.90 2.75
C ARG A 131 -2.94 6.93 4.27
N ALA A 132 -3.12 5.79 4.92
CA ALA A 132 -2.89 5.65 6.35
C ALA A 132 -1.88 4.54 6.63
N THR A 133 -1.07 4.71 7.66
CA THR A 133 -0.21 3.65 8.19
C THR A 133 -0.65 3.33 9.62
N MET A 134 -0.65 2.05 9.97
CA MET A 134 -0.97 1.56 11.31
C MET A 134 0.05 0.51 11.77
N GLU A 135 0.34 0.52 13.05
CA GLU A 135 1.19 -0.42 13.77
C GLU A 135 0.30 -1.36 14.59
N LEU A 136 0.25 -2.64 14.21
CA LEU A 136 -0.55 -3.70 14.82
C LEU A 136 0.29 -4.64 15.67
#